data_AF-A0A2U3F2V6-F1
#
_entry.id   AF-A0A2U3F2V6-F1
#
_cell.length_a   1.000
_cell.length_b   1.000
_cell.length_c   1.000
_cell.angle_alpha   90.00
_cell.angle_beta   90.00
_cell.angle_gamma   90.00
#
_symmetry.space_group_name_H-M   'P 1'
#
loop_
_entity.id
_entity.type
_entity.pdbx_description
1 polymer ?
#
loop_
_entity_poly.entity_id
_entity_poly.type
_entity_poly.pdbx_seq_one_letter_code
_entity_poly.pdbx_strand_id
1 'polypeptide(L)'
;ARAGYYSDNRLMMNHGVGIMKLWPSEEIGTVDAARPTSNFADFENAMLRNLAAATGLSAQQISQDWSDVNYSSARAAMLEAWKTLNRRREDFGSGFAQP
;
A
#
# COMPACT_ATOMS: atom_id res chain seq x y z
N ALA A 1 22.31 -23.97 -34.85
CA ALA A 1 23.44 -23.65 -33.95
C ALA A 1 22.96 -23.51 -32.50
N ARG A 2 22.18 -22.47 -32.15
CA ARG A 2 21.72 -22.20 -30.77
C ARG A 2 20.95 -23.35 -30.10
N ALA A 3 19.98 -23.94 -30.81
CA ALA A 3 19.20 -25.08 -30.29
C ALA A 3 20.05 -26.33 -30.00
N GLY A 4 21.11 -26.59 -30.78
CA GLY A 4 21.99 -27.75 -30.60
C GLY A 4 22.91 -27.64 -29.38
N TYR A 5 23.33 -26.43 -29.01
CA TYR A 5 24.15 -26.25 -27.81
C TYR A 5 23.41 -26.56 -26.51
N TYR A 6 22.09 -26.33 -26.49
CA TYR A 6 21.23 -26.64 -25.35
C TYR A 6 20.88 -28.13 -25.24
N SER A 7 20.87 -28.87 -26.36
CA SER A 7 20.75 -30.32 -26.32
C SER A 7 22.05 -30.98 -25.85
N ASP A 8 23.19 -30.45 -26.26
CA ASP A 8 24.48 -31.13 -26.11
C ASP A 8 25.19 -30.82 -24.78
N ASN A 9 24.92 -29.66 -24.15
CA ASN A 9 25.63 -29.20 -22.94
C ASN A 9 24.78 -29.27 -21.66
N ARG A 10 23.87 -30.25 -21.55
CA ARG A 10 23.07 -30.42 -20.34
C ARG A 10 23.90 -31.07 -19.23
N LEU A 11 24.34 -30.27 -18.26
CA LEU A 11 25.03 -30.77 -17.07
C LEU A 11 24.00 -31.23 -16.05
N MET A 12 23.92 -32.54 -15.83
CA MET A 12 23.05 -33.14 -14.82
C MET A 12 23.87 -33.43 -13.56
N MET A 13 23.47 -32.86 -12.43
CA MET A 13 24.00 -33.25 -11.13
C MET A 13 23.34 -34.57 -10.70
N ASN A 14 24.03 -35.35 -9.85
CA ASN A 14 23.41 -36.49 -9.20
C ASN A 14 22.12 -36.03 -8.47
N HIS A 15 21.04 -36.80 -8.60
CA HIS A 15 19.66 -36.47 -8.18
C HIS A 15 18.82 -35.56 -9.10
N GLY A 16 19.16 -35.45 -10.39
CA GLY A 16 18.23 -34.91 -11.41
C GLY A 16 18.12 -33.38 -11.46
N VAL A 17 19.00 -32.68 -10.75
CA VAL A 17 19.13 -31.22 -10.85
C VAL A 17 19.97 -30.88 -12.07
N GLY A 18 19.37 -30.25 -13.08
CA GLY A 18 20.04 -29.82 -14.30
C GLY A 18 20.58 -28.39 -14.18
N ILE A 19 21.87 -28.19 -14.41
CA ILE A 19 22.48 -26.86 -14.55
C ILE A 19 22.42 -26.48 -16.03
N MET A 20 21.63 -25.45 -16.36
CA MET A 20 21.56 -24.90 -17.72
C MET A 20 22.76 -23.99 -17.97
N LYS A 21 23.57 -24.32 -18.98
CA LYS A 21 24.67 -23.48 -19.46
C LYS A 21 24.13 -22.46 -20.46
N LEU A 22 24.43 -21.18 -20.24
CA LEU A 22 24.10 -20.09 -21.16
C LEU A 22 24.97 -20.18 -22.42
N TRP A 23 24.43 -19.73 -23.55
CA TRP A 23 25.23 -19.57 -24.76
C TRP A 23 26.31 -18.50 -24.53
N PRO A 24 27.52 -18.62 -25.13
CA PRO A 24 28.54 -17.59 -24.99
C PRO A 24 28.01 -16.20 -25.38
N SER A 25 28.16 -15.21 -24.50
CA SER A 25 27.57 -13.85 -24.59
C SER A 25 26.09 -13.71 -24.21
N GLU A 26 25.46 -14.73 -23.62
CA GLU A 26 24.18 -14.56 -22.91
C GLU A 26 24.44 -14.31 -21.42
N GLU A 27 23.75 -13.31 -20.89
CA GLU A 27 23.76 -12.98 -19.47
C GLU A 27 22.39 -13.30 -18.87
N ILE A 28 22.37 -13.78 -17.62
CA ILE A 28 21.11 -13.95 -16.88
C ILE A 28 20.62 -12.55 -16.52
N GLY A 29 19.63 -12.05 -17.26
CA GLY A 29 18.91 -10.85 -16.88
C GLY A 29 18.11 -11.10 -15.61
N THR A 30 18.62 -10.66 -14.47
CA THR A 30 17.79 -10.52 -13.27
C THR A 30 16.83 -9.36 -13.49
N VAL A 31 15.53 -9.65 -13.48
CA VAL A 31 14.52 -8.60 -13.42
C VAL A 31 14.65 -7.95 -12.06
N ASP A 32 15.17 -6.72 -12.02
CA ASP A 32 15.22 -5.93 -10.81
C ASP A 32 13.78 -5.69 -10.35
N ALA A 33 13.39 -6.35 -9.27
CA ALA A 33 12.11 -6.11 -8.61
C ALA A 33 12.22 -4.85 -7.74
N ALA A 34 12.71 -3.75 -8.31
CA ALA A 34 12.68 -2.45 -7.70
C ALA A 34 11.21 -2.10 -7.48
N ARG A 35 10.74 -2.26 -6.24
CA ARG A 35 9.47 -1.73 -5.78
C ARG A 35 9.76 -0.30 -5.34
N PRO A 36 9.54 0.74 -6.16
CA PRO A 36 9.75 2.11 -5.73
C PRO A 36 8.79 2.42 -4.57
N THR A 37 9.32 2.43 -3.35
CA THR A 37 8.56 2.76 -2.13
C THR A 37 8.39 4.25 -1.92
N SER A 38 9.09 5.09 -2.72
CA SER A 38 9.06 6.54 -2.62
C SER A 38 7.67 7.14 -2.76
N ASN A 39 6.81 6.53 -3.58
CA ASN A 39 5.48 7.07 -3.89
C ASN A 39 4.39 6.52 -2.96
N PHE A 40 4.74 5.62 -2.04
CA PHE A 40 3.76 4.98 -1.17
C PHE A 40 3.17 5.99 -0.18
N ALA A 41 3.99 6.88 0.39
CA ALA A 41 3.53 7.88 1.35
C ALA A 41 2.52 8.87 0.73
N ASP A 42 2.75 9.32 -0.50
CA ASP A 42 1.82 10.19 -1.22
C ASP A 42 0.50 9.49 -1.55
N PHE A 43 0.60 8.22 -1.95
CA PHE A 43 -0.57 7.37 -2.19
C PHE A 43 -1.39 7.15 -0.92
N GLU A 44 -0.74 6.81 0.19
CA GLU A 44 -1.38 6.65 1.50
C GLU A 44 -2.07 7.94 1.93
N ASN A 45 -1.40 9.08 1.81
CA ASN A 45 -1.99 10.39 2.10
C ASN A 45 -3.17 10.73 1.19
N ALA A 46 -3.15 10.34 -0.08
CA ALA A 46 -4.30 10.50 -0.97
C ALA A 46 -5.47 9.60 -0.54
N MET A 47 -5.21 8.35 -0.15
CA MET A 47 -6.23 7.43 0.35
C MET A 47 -6.87 7.94 1.65
N LEU A 48 -6.06 8.38 2.61
CA LEU A 48 -6.53 8.93 3.89
C LEU A 48 -7.41 10.16 3.68
N ARG A 49 -7.08 11.02 2.72
CA ARG A 49 -7.91 12.17 2.35
C ARG A 49 -9.26 11.78 1.72
N ASN A 50 -9.28 10.74 0.89
CA ASN A 50 -10.54 10.21 0.35
C ASN A 50 -11.42 9.62 1.46
N LEU A 51 -10.82 8.91 2.41
CA LEU A 51 -11.54 8.36 3.56
C LEU A 51 -12.04 9.46 4.51
N ALA A 52 -11.24 10.51 4.72
CA ALA A 52 -11.64 11.72 5.46
C ALA A 52 -12.90 12.37 4.86
N ALA A 53 -12.92 12.52 3.52
CA ALA A 53 -14.07 13.07 2.81
C ALA A 53 -15.33 12.19 2.97
N ALA A 54 -15.19 10.86 2.95
CA ALA A 54 -16.32 9.93 3.12
C ALA A 54 -16.85 9.89 4.56
N THR A 55 -15.95 9.97 5.54
CA THR A 55 -16.31 9.80 6.96
C THR A 55 -16.66 11.11 7.65
N GLY A 56 -16.30 12.28 7.10
CA GLY A 56 -16.49 13.58 7.72
C GLY A 56 -15.57 13.81 8.93
N LEU A 57 -14.43 13.12 8.96
CA LEU A 57 -13.36 13.25 9.95
C LEU A 57 -12.10 13.77 9.26
N SER A 58 -11.17 14.37 9.99
CA SER A 58 -9.91 14.81 9.37
C SER A 58 -8.97 13.62 9.10
N ALA A 59 -8.10 13.75 8.09
CA ALA A 59 -7.12 12.71 7.76
C ALA A 59 -6.20 12.39 8.97
N GLN A 60 -5.83 13.43 9.73
CA GLN A 60 -5.02 13.33 10.94
C GLN A 60 -5.73 12.56 12.07
N GLN A 61 -7.07 12.64 12.16
CA GLN A 61 -7.83 11.82 13.11
C GLN A 61 -7.92 10.37 12.69
N ILE A 62 -7.93 10.10 11.39
CA ILE A 62 -8.01 8.74 10.85
C ILE A 62 -6.67 8.05 10.98
N SER A 63 -5.57 8.72 10.60
CA SER A 63 -4.22 8.17 10.70
C SER A 63 -3.63 8.28 12.11
N GLN A 64 -4.24 9.08 12.99
CA GLN A 64 -3.68 9.49 14.29
C GLN A 64 -2.32 10.20 14.16
N ASP A 65 -1.98 10.67 12.98
CA ASP A 65 -0.75 11.42 12.73
C ASP A 65 -1.04 12.92 12.78
N TRP A 66 -0.44 13.57 13.78
CA TRP A 66 -0.55 15.01 14.03
C TRP A 66 0.78 15.74 13.79
N SER A 67 1.78 15.06 13.20
CA SER A 67 3.12 15.61 12.99
C SER A 67 3.13 16.85 12.08
N ASP A 68 2.22 16.89 11.11
CA ASP A 68 2.14 17.95 10.10
C ASP A 68 1.23 19.13 10.48
N VAL A 69 0.65 19.15 11.69
CA VAL A 69 -0.33 20.17 12.10
C VAL A 69 0.01 20.82 13.43
N ASN A 70 -0.31 22.11 13.57
CA ASN A 70 -0.16 22.83 14.82
C ASN A 70 -1.38 22.63 15.74
N TYR A 71 -1.24 23.05 16.99
CA TYR A 71 -2.29 22.92 18.00
C TYR A 71 -3.63 23.55 17.56
N SER A 72 -3.59 24.76 16.98
CA SER A 72 -4.80 25.47 16.56
C SER A 72 -5.53 24.74 15.44
N SER A 73 -4.80 24.23 14.45
CA SER A 73 -5.35 23.42 13.36
C SER A 73 -5.88 22.07 13.85
N ALA A 74 -5.16 21.41 14.76
CA ALA A 74 -5.59 20.15 15.35
C ALA A 74 -6.88 20.31 16.16
N ARG A 75 -6.97 21.38 16.96
CA ARG A 75 -8.18 21.73 17.72
C ARG A 75 -9.36 22.06 16.81
N ALA A 76 -9.13 22.84 15.75
CA ALA A 76 -10.18 23.16 14.77
C ALA A 76 -10.74 21.89 14.11
N ALA A 77 -9.86 20.99 13.65
CA ALA A 77 -10.25 19.71 13.07
C ALA A 77 -11.04 18.84 14.06
N MET A 78 -10.63 18.80 15.32
CA MET A 78 -11.32 18.03 16.35
C MET A 78 -12.71 18.58 16.68
N LEU A 79 -12.87 19.91 16.70
CA LEU A 79 -14.17 20.56 16.88
C LEU A 79 -15.10 20.34 15.70
N GLU A 80 -14.58 20.31 14.48
CA GLU A 80 -15.36 20.01 13.28
C GLU A 80 -15.86 18.55 13.30
N ALA A 81 -14.96 17.61 13.59
CA ALA A 81 -15.30 16.19 13.74
C ALA A 81 -16.33 15.92 14.84
N TRP A 82 -16.27 16.67 15.95
CA TRP A 82 -17.23 16.55 17.04
C TRP A 82 -18.67 16.81 16.60
N LYS A 83 -18.89 17.70 15.62
CA LYS A 83 -20.24 17.95 15.07
C LYS A 83 -20.78 16.71 14.35
N THR A 84 -19.95 16.09 13.51
CA THR A 84 -20.29 14.86 12.78
C THR A 84 -20.59 13.71 13.74
N LEU A 85 -19.76 13.53 14.78
CA LEU A 85 -19.92 12.45 15.75
C LEU A 85 -21.18 12.60 16.61
N ASN A 86 -21.50 13.82 17.07
CA ASN A 86 -22.74 14.04 17.83
C ASN A 86 -23.98 13.76 16.99
N ARG A 87 -24.01 14.26 15.74
CA ARG A 87 -25.14 13.98 14.85
C ARG A 87 -25.32 12.48 14.63
N ARG A 88 -24.24 11.74 14.35
CA ARG A 88 -24.31 10.28 14.19
C ARG A 88 -24.75 9.57 15.47
N ARG A 89 -24.34 10.05 16.64
CA ARG A 89 -24.77 9.51 17.93
C ARG A 89 -26.27 9.70 18.15
N GLU A 90 -26.80 10.90 17.86
CA GLU A 90 -28.22 11.20 17.96
C GLU A 90 -29.05 10.40 16.95
N ASP A 91 -28.60 10.33 15.69
CA ASP A 91 -29.22 9.51 14.64
C ASP A 91 -29.24 8.03 15.04
N PHE A 92 -28.13 7.50 15.61
CA PHE A 92 -28.07 6.14 16.12
C PHE A 92 -29.03 5.92 17.29
N GLY A 93 -29.04 6.80 18.29
CA GLY A 93 -29.91 6.67 19.45
C GLY A 93 -31.39 6.73 19.08
N SER A 94 -31.76 7.64 18.18
CA SER A 94 -33.14 7.78 17.70
C SER A 94 -33.58 6.63 16.80
N GLY A 95 -32.73 6.17 15.87
CA GLY A 95 -33.09 5.10 14.93
C GLY A 95 -32.99 3.69 15.53
N PHE A 96 -32.04 3.43 16.42
CA PHE A 96 -31.86 2.11 17.04
C PHE A 96 -32.83 1.84 18.19
N ALA A 97 -33.30 2.89 18.89
CA ALA A 97 -34.20 2.76 20.03
C ALA A 97 -35.68 3.07 19.68
N GLN A 98 -36.04 3.12 18.40
CA GLN A 98 -37.44 3.16 17.97
C GLN A 98 -38.06 1.76 18.06
N PRO A 99 -39.31 1.63 18.55
CA PRO A 99 -40.02 0.35 18.66
C PRO A 99 -40.35 -0.30 17.31
#